data_AF-A0A668SRJ9-F1
#
_entry.id   AF-A0A668SRJ9-F1
#
_cell.length_a   1.000
_cell.length_b   1.000
_cell.length_c   1.000
_cell.angle_alpha   90.00
_cell.angle_beta   90.00
_cell.angle_gamma   90.00
#
_symmetry.space_group_name_H-M   'P 1'
#
loop_
_entity.id
_entity.type
_entity.pdbx_description
1 polymer ?
#
loop_
_entity_poly.entity_id
_entity_poly.type
_entity_poly.pdbx_seq_one_letter_code
_entity_poly.pdbx_strand_id
1 'polypeptide(L)'
;MLDNNRSQHICGPWAIILNCTLVIFDIIFVAQGVVGLVYCNDCPRQPFIPVYMCFFILIPILLALSSCYNCCNIVLCSVAIIFYVCWFITGNVMIYSIYEPNYNKNTTKADPYCNQTLYLFAFWSTNLTYILLGALFLSYCCCKHREADDDNDTQRLLRG
;
A
#
# COMPACT_ATOMS: atom_id res chain seq x y z
N MET A 1 -22.36 -23.02 -16.19
CA MET A 1 -22.97 -21.84 -15.53
C MET A 1 -23.06 -22.00 -14.02
N LEU A 2 -23.29 -23.21 -13.48
CA LEU A 2 -23.23 -23.45 -12.02
C LEU A 2 -21.81 -23.26 -11.42
N ASP A 3 -20.74 -23.58 -12.17
CA ASP A 3 -19.36 -23.50 -11.67
C ASP A 3 -18.90 -22.06 -11.40
N ASN A 4 -19.28 -21.11 -12.26
CA ASN A 4 -18.95 -19.70 -12.09
C ASN A 4 -19.54 -19.09 -10.80
N ASN A 5 -20.72 -19.57 -10.40
CA ASN A 5 -21.42 -19.07 -9.20
C ASN A 5 -20.87 -19.73 -7.91
N ARG A 6 -20.32 -20.94 -7.99
CA ARG A 6 -19.70 -21.66 -6.85
C ARG A 6 -18.31 -21.09 -6.53
N SER A 7 -17.46 -20.85 -7.53
CA SER A 7 -16.16 -20.18 -7.35
C SER A 7 -16.32 -18.75 -6.78
N GLN A 8 -17.35 -18.01 -7.22
CA GLN A 8 -17.69 -16.70 -6.65
C GLN A 8 -18.09 -16.75 -5.17
N HIS A 9 -18.74 -17.82 -4.69
CA HIS A 9 -19.18 -17.92 -3.30
C HIS A 9 -18.06 -18.33 -2.34
N ILE A 10 -17.09 -19.12 -2.80
CA ILE A 10 -15.92 -19.57 -2.03
C ILE A 10 -14.87 -18.45 -1.91
N CYS A 11 -14.76 -17.61 -2.94
CA CYS A 11 -13.82 -16.49 -3.01
C CYS A 11 -14.45 -15.12 -2.71
N GLY A 12 -15.76 -15.07 -2.40
CA GLY A 12 -16.44 -13.85 -1.94
C GLY A 12 -15.75 -13.12 -0.78
N PRO A 13 -15.18 -13.81 0.22
CA PRO A 13 -14.39 -13.18 1.28
C PRO A 13 -13.12 -12.50 0.76
N TRP A 14 -12.51 -13.01 -0.31
CA TRP A 14 -11.29 -12.44 -0.88
C TRP A 14 -11.53 -11.06 -1.49
N ALA A 15 -12.67 -10.88 -2.16
CA ALA A 15 -13.06 -9.56 -2.66
C ALA A 15 -13.28 -8.55 -1.52
N ILE A 16 -13.87 -8.98 -0.40
CA ILE A 16 -14.04 -8.14 0.80
C ILE A 16 -12.67 -7.80 1.42
N ILE A 17 -11.81 -8.80 1.59
CA ILE A 17 -10.45 -8.63 2.12
C ILE A 17 -9.66 -7.64 1.25
N LEU A 18 -9.71 -7.80 -0.07
CA LEU A 18 -9.01 -6.93 -1.02
C LEU A 18 -9.51 -5.47 -0.91
N ASN A 19 -10.84 -5.26 -0.86
CA ASN A 19 -11.41 -3.92 -0.68
C ASN A 19 -11.03 -3.31 0.69
N CYS A 20 -11.11 -4.08 1.77
CA CYS A 20 -10.72 -3.61 3.11
C CYS A 20 -9.24 -3.23 3.17
N THR A 21 -8.37 -4.04 2.56
CA THR A 21 -6.94 -3.76 2.54
C THR A 21 -6.61 -2.52 1.72
N LEU A 22 -7.29 -2.29 0.59
CA LEU A 22 -7.13 -1.05 -0.19
C LEU A 22 -7.51 0.21 0.61
N VAL A 23 -8.64 0.16 1.33
CA VAL A 23 -9.05 1.28 2.20
C VAL A 23 -8.04 1.55 3.31
N ILE A 24 -7.50 0.50 3.92
CA ILE A 24 -6.44 0.62 4.95
C ILE A 24 -5.19 1.26 4.35
N PHE A 25 -4.81 0.88 3.13
CA PHE A 25 -3.67 1.46 2.43
C PHE A 25 -3.84 2.97 2.19
N ASP A 26 -5.01 3.40 1.74
CA ASP A 26 -5.30 4.82 1.53
C ASP A 26 -5.22 5.62 2.82
N ILE A 27 -5.75 5.10 3.93
CA ILE A 27 -5.68 5.78 5.24
C ILE A 27 -4.22 5.94 5.69
N ILE A 28 -3.40 4.89 5.54
CA ILE A 28 -1.97 4.95 5.88
C ILE A 28 -1.26 5.99 5.01
N PHE A 29 -1.59 6.05 3.73
CA PHE A 29 -1.01 7.00 2.78
C PHE A 29 -1.33 8.46 3.14
N VAL A 30 -2.59 8.73 3.50
CA VAL A 30 -3.03 10.04 3.95
C VAL A 30 -2.32 10.43 5.24
N ALA A 31 -2.21 9.50 6.20
CA ALA A 31 -1.50 9.75 7.46
C ALA A 31 0.00 10.06 7.21
N GLN A 32 0.65 9.33 6.30
CA GLN A 32 2.03 9.61 5.88
C GLN A 32 2.16 10.99 5.23
N GLY A 33 1.23 11.38 4.37
CA GLY A 33 1.22 12.71 3.74
C GLY A 33 1.05 13.85 4.75
N VAL A 34 0.11 13.70 5.70
CA VAL A 34 -0.12 14.70 6.76
C VAL A 34 1.09 14.84 7.66
N VAL A 35 1.67 13.72 8.10
CA VAL A 35 2.88 13.72 8.92
C VAL A 35 4.06 14.34 8.14
N GLY A 36 4.20 14.04 6.85
CA GLY A 36 5.21 14.68 5.99
C GLY A 36 5.04 16.20 5.86
N LEU A 37 3.80 16.71 5.82
CA LEU A 37 3.50 18.15 5.78
C LEU A 37 3.70 18.85 7.14
N VAL A 38 3.32 18.20 8.24
CA VAL A 38 3.46 18.78 9.59
C VAL A 38 4.94 18.94 9.96
N TYR A 39 5.75 17.93 9.66
CA TYR A 39 7.20 17.96 9.95
C TYR A 39 8.04 18.52 8.79
N CYS A 40 7.41 19.11 7.77
CA CYS A 40 8.09 19.66 6.60
C CYS A 40 9.03 20.82 6.94
N ASN A 41 8.67 21.60 7.97
CA ASN A 41 9.42 22.78 8.41
C ASN A 41 10.52 22.46 9.44
N ASP A 42 10.48 21.29 10.08
CA ASP A 42 11.46 20.89 11.11
C ASP A 42 12.73 20.24 10.51
N CYS A 43 12.77 20.02 9.18
CA CYS A 43 13.87 19.36 8.47
C CYS A 43 14.47 20.30 7.39
N PRO A 44 15.54 21.06 7.69
CA PRO A 44 16.08 22.09 6.80
C PRO A 44 17.04 21.52 5.73
N ARG A 45 16.77 20.32 5.20
CA ARG A 45 17.80 19.52 4.50
C ARG A 45 17.45 18.99 3.10
N GLN A 46 16.40 19.49 2.43
CA GLN A 46 16.35 19.64 0.95
C GLN A 46 14.99 20.17 0.45
N PRO A 47 14.93 21.32 -0.26
CA PRO A 47 13.67 21.96 -0.69
C PRO A 47 12.93 21.25 -1.84
N PHE A 48 13.46 20.15 -2.38
CA PHE A 48 12.80 19.36 -3.43
C PHE A 48 11.83 18.30 -2.87
N ILE A 49 12.06 17.79 -1.66
CA ILE A 49 11.22 16.76 -1.02
C ILE A 49 9.75 17.23 -0.83
N PRO A 50 9.49 18.48 -0.40
CA PRO A 50 8.12 18.98 -0.19
C PRO A 50 7.32 19.14 -1.49
N VAL A 51 7.98 19.59 -2.57
CA VAL A 51 7.34 19.79 -3.89
C VAL A 51 6.97 18.46 -4.53
N TYR A 52 7.85 17.45 -4.44
CA TYR A 52 7.52 16.10 -4.89
C TYR A 52 6.41 15.47 -4.03
N MET A 53 6.39 15.64 -2.71
CA MET A 53 5.30 15.11 -1.87
C MET A 53 3.93 15.77 -2.14
N CYS A 54 3.91 17.05 -2.53
CA CYS A 54 2.65 17.76 -2.80
C CYS A 54 2.02 17.36 -4.14
N PHE A 55 2.81 17.26 -5.23
CA PHE A 55 2.31 16.82 -6.53
C PHE A 55 1.91 15.33 -6.53
N PHE A 56 2.59 14.49 -5.74
CA PHE A 56 2.33 13.05 -5.67
C PHE A 56 1.17 12.67 -4.73
N ILE A 57 0.66 13.57 -3.87
CA ILE A 57 -0.59 13.35 -3.11
C ILE A 57 -1.82 13.82 -3.92
N LEU A 58 -1.66 14.85 -4.75
CA LEU A 58 -2.73 15.38 -5.58
C LEU A 58 -3.19 14.38 -6.66
N ILE A 59 -2.24 13.68 -7.30
CA ILE A 59 -2.51 12.70 -8.36
C ILE A 59 -3.41 11.53 -7.88
N PRO A 60 -3.12 10.81 -6.77
CA PRO A 60 -3.96 9.71 -6.29
C PRO A 60 -5.33 10.19 -5.81
N ILE A 61 -5.45 11.39 -5.21
CA ILE A 61 -6.75 11.96 -4.83
C ILE A 61 -7.61 12.25 -6.07
N LEU A 62 -7.01 12.83 -7.11
CA LEU A 62 -7.69 13.06 -8.39
C LEU A 62 -8.07 11.74 -9.09
N LEU A 63 -7.22 10.71 -9.01
CA LEU A 63 -7.50 9.36 -9.51
C LEU A 63 -8.62 8.66 -8.72
N ALA A 64 -8.67 8.82 -7.40
CA ALA A 64 -9.73 8.28 -6.55
C ALA A 64 -11.08 8.97 -6.79
N LEU A 65 -11.07 10.30 -6.94
CA LEU A 65 -12.27 11.08 -7.30
C LEU A 65 -12.79 10.72 -8.70
N SER A 66 -11.90 10.47 -9.65
CA SER A 66 -12.29 10.02 -11.00
C SER A 66 -12.77 8.56 -11.04
N SER A 67 -12.26 7.68 -10.19
CA SER A 67 -12.85 6.35 -9.92
C SER A 67 -14.26 6.45 -9.34
N CYS A 68 -14.55 7.44 -8.48
CA CYS A 68 -15.91 7.74 -8.01
C CYS A 68 -16.85 8.20 -9.13
N TYR A 69 -16.31 8.81 -10.20
CA TYR A 69 -17.08 9.27 -11.34
C TYR A 69 -17.26 8.19 -12.42
N ASN A 70 -16.28 7.30 -12.59
CA ASN A 70 -16.29 6.29 -13.64
C ASN A 70 -15.77 4.94 -13.12
N CYS A 71 -16.65 4.22 -12.41
CA CYS A 71 -16.36 3.04 -11.59
C CYS A 71 -15.75 1.81 -12.33
N CYS A 72 -15.58 1.86 -13.66
CA CYS A 72 -15.17 0.72 -14.49
C CYS A 72 -14.01 1.00 -15.47
N ASN A 73 -13.21 2.06 -15.26
CA ASN A 73 -12.09 2.31 -16.16
C ASN A 73 -10.82 1.53 -15.73
N ILE A 74 -10.60 0.38 -16.35
CA ILE A 74 -9.44 -0.50 -16.10
C ILE A 74 -8.12 0.25 -16.27
N VAL A 75 -8.06 1.25 -17.17
CA VAL A 75 -6.85 2.08 -17.38
C VAL A 75 -6.57 2.99 -16.19
N LEU A 76 -7.61 3.55 -15.56
CA LEU A 76 -7.46 4.34 -14.33
C LEU A 76 -6.96 3.45 -13.17
N CYS A 77 -7.53 2.25 -13.05
CA CYS A 77 -7.10 1.29 -12.04
C CYS A 77 -5.64 0.86 -12.22
N SER A 78 -5.21 0.56 -13.46
CA SER A 78 -3.84 0.14 -13.73
C SER A 78 -2.82 1.25 -13.47
N VAL A 79 -3.14 2.50 -13.86
CA VAL A 79 -2.29 3.67 -13.56
C VAL A 79 -2.18 3.92 -12.06
N ALA A 80 -3.29 3.82 -11.32
CA ALA A 80 -3.28 3.96 -9.86
C ALA A 80 -2.39 2.91 -9.19
N ILE A 81 -2.53 1.63 -9.57
CA ILE A 81 -1.71 0.53 -9.02
C ILE A 81 -0.22 0.78 -9.27
N ILE A 82 0.16 1.13 -10.50
CA ILE A 82 1.57 1.43 -10.85
C ILE A 82 2.09 2.58 -9.99
N PHE A 83 1.28 3.62 -9.82
CA PHE A 83 1.62 4.77 -8.99
C PHE A 83 1.88 4.39 -7.53
N TYR A 84 1.00 3.60 -6.91
CA TYR A 84 1.18 3.12 -5.52
C TYR A 84 2.44 2.25 -5.38
N VAL A 85 2.76 1.42 -6.38
CA VAL A 85 4.00 0.61 -6.39
C VAL A 85 5.24 1.50 -6.46
N CYS A 86 5.26 2.48 -7.37
CA CYS A 86 6.37 3.43 -7.48
C CYS A 86 6.55 4.22 -6.19
N TRP A 87 5.45 4.70 -5.60
CA TRP A 87 5.47 5.39 -4.32
C TRP A 87 6.10 4.54 -3.22
N PHE A 88 5.68 3.28 -3.10
CA PHE A 88 6.19 2.38 -2.08
C PHE A 88 7.70 2.19 -2.19
N ILE A 89 8.23 2.05 -3.41
CA ILE A 89 9.66 1.93 -3.66
C ILE A 89 10.39 3.21 -3.22
N THR A 90 9.88 4.39 -3.60
CA THR A 90 10.45 5.67 -3.20
C THR A 90 10.44 5.87 -1.68
N GLY A 91 9.35 5.47 -1.00
CA GLY A 91 9.25 5.51 0.45
C GLY A 91 10.30 4.65 1.16
N ASN A 92 10.55 3.44 0.64
CA ASN A 92 11.62 2.57 1.14
C ASN A 92 12.99 3.23 0.97
N VAL A 93 13.32 3.76 -0.21
CA VAL A 93 14.61 4.44 -0.45
C VAL A 93 14.79 5.63 0.49
N MET A 94 13.75 6.42 0.73
CA MET A 94 13.80 7.55 1.66
C MET A 94 14.03 7.11 3.12
N ILE A 95 13.38 6.04 3.58
CA ILE A 95 13.59 5.50 4.94
C ILE A 95 15.01 4.95 5.09
N TYR A 96 15.47 4.16 4.13
CA TYR A 96 16.79 3.52 4.19
C TYR A 96 17.94 4.50 3.96
N SER A 97 17.72 5.59 3.21
CA SER A 97 18.74 6.62 3.01
C SER A 97 19.11 7.39 4.28
N ILE A 98 18.26 7.36 5.32
CA ILE A 98 18.47 8.06 6.60
C ILE A 98 18.79 7.03 7.71
N TYR A 99 19.17 5.80 7.33
CA TYR A 99 19.56 4.78 8.28
C TYR A 99 20.88 5.19 8.96
N GLU A 100 20.86 5.24 10.30
CA GLU A 100 21.76 6.00 11.20
C GLU A 100 21.40 7.51 11.37
N PRO A 101 20.15 7.83 11.78
CA PRO A 101 19.73 9.21 11.97
C PRO A 101 20.44 9.85 13.17
N ASN A 102 20.92 11.08 12.99
CA ASN A 102 21.52 11.85 14.07
C ASN A 102 20.41 12.59 14.84
N TYR A 103 20.07 12.09 16.03
CA TYR A 103 19.03 12.68 16.89
C TYR A 103 19.49 13.96 17.60
N ASN A 104 20.74 14.40 17.40
CA ASN A 104 21.33 15.50 18.15
C ASN A 104 21.17 16.84 17.42
N LYS A 105 20.22 17.64 17.89
CA LYS A 105 19.90 18.99 17.40
C LYS A 105 21.07 20.00 17.47
N ASN A 106 22.14 19.69 18.21
CA ASN A 106 23.26 20.61 18.48
C ASN A 106 24.54 20.28 17.70
N THR A 107 24.53 19.31 16.79
CA THR A 107 25.73 18.92 16.03
C THR A 107 25.91 19.78 14.78
N THR A 108 26.96 20.60 14.75
CA THR A 108 27.43 21.41 13.61
C THR A 108 28.08 20.57 12.50
N LYS A 109 27.68 19.31 12.34
CA LYS A 109 28.10 18.48 11.21
C LYS A 109 26.95 18.33 10.24
N ALA A 110 27.31 18.13 9.00
CA ALA A 110 26.43 17.94 7.87
C ALA A 110 25.59 16.65 7.94
N ASP A 111 25.14 16.21 9.11
CA ASP A 111 24.31 15.03 9.31
C ASP A 111 22.83 15.43 9.36
N PRO A 112 21.93 14.70 8.68
CA PRO A 112 20.52 15.04 8.63
C PRO A 112 19.88 14.81 10.01
N TYR A 113 19.56 15.91 10.71
CA TYR A 113 18.69 15.86 11.89
C TYR A 113 17.27 15.47 11.45
N CYS A 114 16.77 14.37 11.99
CA CYS A 114 15.41 13.88 11.74
C CYS A 114 14.73 13.55 13.07
N ASN A 115 13.47 13.96 13.22
CA ASN A 115 12.72 13.76 14.46
C ASN A 115 12.41 12.26 14.65
N GLN A 116 12.69 11.72 15.84
CA GLN A 116 12.57 10.28 16.12
C GLN A 116 11.16 9.74 15.83
N THR A 117 10.12 10.52 16.14
CA THR A 117 8.72 10.16 15.91
C THR A 117 8.42 10.00 14.42
N LEU A 118 8.99 10.85 13.57
CA LEU A 118 8.78 10.83 12.12
C LEU A 118 9.37 9.55 11.51
N TYR A 119 10.61 9.23 11.89
CA TYR A 119 11.31 8.04 11.41
C TYR A 119 10.61 6.76 11.87
N LEU A 120 10.25 6.65 13.16
CA LEU A 120 9.51 5.49 13.66
C LEU A 120 8.18 5.34 12.92
N PHE A 121 7.42 6.41 12.73
CA PHE A 121 6.13 6.36 12.06
C PHE A 121 6.26 5.85 10.61
N ALA A 122 7.21 6.39 9.86
CA ALA A 122 7.48 5.95 8.49
C ALA A 122 7.94 4.49 8.43
N PHE A 123 8.85 4.09 9.32
CA PHE A 123 9.35 2.72 9.40
C PHE A 123 8.23 1.72 9.72
N TRP A 124 7.44 1.97 10.77
CA TRP A 124 6.36 1.10 11.19
C TRP A 124 5.25 1.02 10.15
N SER A 125 4.88 2.14 9.51
CA SER A 125 3.86 2.17 8.46
C SER A 125 4.27 1.35 7.23
N THR A 126 5.55 1.40 6.85
CA THR A 126 6.11 0.59 5.75
C THR A 126 6.12 -0.89 6.10
N ASN A 127 6.52 -1.25 7.32
CA ASN A 127 6.47 -2.64 7.78
C ASN A 127 5.03 -3.19 7.84
N LEU A 128 4.07 -2.40 8.32
CA LEU A 128 2.65 -2.79 8.29
C LEU A 128 2.15 -3.04 6.87
N THR A 129 2.57 -2.21 5.91
CA THR A 129 2.24 -2.39 4.50
C THR A 129 2.76 -3.73 3.95
N TYR A 130 4.01 -4.09 4.26
CA TYR A 130 4.58 -5.38 3.88
C TYR A 130 3.81 -6.57 4.48
N ILE A 131 3.44 -6.48 5.77
CA ILE A 131 2.67 -7.52 6.45
C ILE A 131 1.30 -7.70 5.78
N LEU A 132 0.60 -6.60 5.48
CA LEU A 132 -0.69 -6.63 4.79
C LEU A 132 -0.59 -7.24 3.39
N LEU A 133 0.46 -6.90 2.64
CA LEU A 133 0.69 -7.47 1.31
C LEU A 133 0.98 -8.98 1.37
N GLY A 134 1.76 -9.42 2.36
CA GLY A 134 1.99 -10.85 2.62
C GLY A 134 0.71 -11.59 3.00
N ALA A 135 -0.13 -10.99 3.86
CA ALA A 135 -1.42 -11.55 4.23
C ALA A 135 -2.37 -11.67 3.02
N LEU A 136 -2.40 -10.66 2.14
CA LEU A 136 -3.15 -10.72 0.87
C LEU A 136 -2.68 -11.88 -0.01
N PHE A 137 -1.37 -12.04 -0.16
CA PHE A 137 -0.81 -13.12 -1.00
C PHE A 137 -1.15 -14.50 -0.43
N LEU A 138 -1.05 -14.68 0.88
CA LEU A 138 -1.44 -15.92 1.56
C LEU A 138 -2.94 -16.18 1.40
N SER A 139 -3.79 -15.17 1.60
CA SER A 139 -5.25 -15.31 1.44
C SER A 139 -5.62 -15.72 0.01
N TYR A 140 -4.98 -15.13 -1.00
CA TYR A 140 -5.16 -15.50 -2.40
C TYR A 140 -4.72 -16.94 -2.69
N CYS A 141 -3.54 -17.33 -2.21
CA CYS A 141 -3.04 -18.71 -2.36
C CYS A 141 -3.97 -19.72 -1.68
N CYS A 142 -4.48 -19.43 -0.49
CA CYS A 142 -5.45 -20.28 0.21
C CYS A 142 -6.75 -20.41 -0.58
N CYS A 143 -7.27 -19.31 -1.15
CA CYS A 143 -8.45 -19.35 -2.01
C CYS A 143 -8.24 -20.23 -3.25
N LYS A 144 -7.11 -20.03 -3.95
CA LYS A 144 -6.78 -20.82 -5.15
C LYS A 144 -6.58 -22.31 -4.82
N HIS A 145 -5.95 -22.63 -3.69
CA HIS A 145 -5.78 -24.01 -3.24
C HIS A 145 -7.12 -24.66 -2.91
N ARG A 146 -8.04 -23.93 -2.27
CA ARG A 146 -9.37 -24.43 -1.92
C ARG A 146 -10.24 -24.70 -3.16
N GLU A 147 -10.05 -23.91 -4.23
CA GLU A 147 -10.70 -24.15 -5.52
C GLU A 147 -10.20 -25.45 -6.19
N ALA A 148 -8.89 -25.74 -6.10
CA ALA A 148 -8.33 -26.98 -6.64
C ALA A 148 -8.79 -28.24 -5.89
N ASP A 149 -9.12 -28.13 -4.60
CA ASP A 149 -9.60 -29.23 -3.76
C ASP A 149 -11.04 -29.65 -4.13
N ASP A 150 -11.94 -28.68 -4.37
CA ASP A 150 -13.35 -28.93 -4.77
C ASP A 150 -13.45 -29.64 -6.14
N ASP A 151 -12.57 -29.29 -7.08
CA ASP A 151 -12.52 -29.93 -8.41
C ASP A 151 -12.10 -31.40 -8.31
N ASN A 152 -11.08 -31.71 -7.50
CA ASN A 152 -10.58 -33.07 -7.29
C ASN A 152 -11.64 -33.98 -6.63
N ASP A 153 -12.36 -33.48 -5.63
CA ASP A 153 -13.45 -34.24 -4.99
C ASP A 153 -14.64 -34.45 -5.92
N THR A 154 -15.01 -33.43 -6.72
CA THR A 154 -16.04 -33.57 -7.75
C THR A 154 -15.66 -34.63 -8.79
N GLN A 155 -14.40 -34.66 -9.23
CA GLN A 155 -13.88 -35.63 -10.19
C GLN A 155 -13.87 -37.06 -9.62
N ARG A 156 -13.64 -37.22 -8.30
CA ARG A 156 -13.75 -38.51 -7.59
C ARG A 156 -15.18 -39.02 -7.50
N LEU A 157 -16.14 -38.16 -7.16
CA LEU A 157 -17.57 -38.53 -7.08
C LEU A 157 -18.14 -38.96 -8.43
N LEU A 158 -17.63 -38.41 -9.54
CA LEU A 158 -18.04 -38.79 -10.89
C LEU A 158 -17.42 -40.12 -11.38
N ARG A 159 -16.37 -40.61 -10.71
CA ARG A 159 -15.63 -41.84 -11.12
C ARG A 159 -15.98 -43.07 -10.26
N GLY A 160 -16.60 -42.89 -9.10
CA GLY A 160 -17.08 -43.97 -8.22
C GLY A 160 -18.54 -44.32 -8.46
#